data_AF-A0A535KHM8-F1
#
_entry.id   AF-A0A535KHM8-F1
#
_cell.length_a   1.000
_cell.length_b   1.000
_cell.length_c   1.000
_cell.angle_alpha   90.00
_cell.angle_beta   90.00
_cell.angle_gamma   90.00
#
_symmetry.space_group_name_H-M   'P 1'
#
loop_
_entity.id
_entity.type
_entity.pdbx_description
1 polymer ?
#
loop_
_entity_poly.entity_id
_entity_poly.type
_entity_poly.pdbx_seq_one_letter_code
_entity_poly.pdbx_strand_id
1 'polypeptide(L)'
;MNTPKAIIFDLDGVLTDTSEYHYQAWKHLADDEGIPLTHEENDQYLRGVGRRESLMYIIRGRHYTEDQIQEMMERKNNYYHE
;
A
#
# COMPACT_ATOMS: atom_id res chain seq x y z
N MET A 1 16.96 31.83 -19.40
CA MET A 1 16.63 30.49 -18.86
C MET A 1 15.23 30.57 -18.29
N ASN A 2 14.32 29.67 -18.67
CA ASN A 2 12.98 29.63 -18.09
C ASN A 2 13.08 28.98 -16.70
N THR A 3 12.87 29.77 -15.66
CA THR A 3 12.76 29.26 -14.28
C THR A 3 11.47 28.47 -14.15
N PRO A 4 11.50 27.23 -13.59
CA PRO A 4 10.27 26.50 -13.32
C PRO A 4 9.38 27.32 -12.38
N LYS A 5 8.10 27.46 -12.74
CA LYS A 5 7.13 28.30 -12.01
C LYS A 5 6.47 27.58 -10.82
N ALA A 6 6.54 26.24 -10.81
CA ALA A 6 6.02 25.41 -9.73
C ALA A 6 6.75 24.05 -9.73
N ILE A 7 6.78 23.41 -8.56
CA ILE A 7 7.22 22.02 -8.36
C ILE A 7 6.13 21.34 -7.53
N ILE A 8 5.72 20.14 -7.93
CA ILE A 8 4.78 19.30 -7.19
C ILE A 8 5.57 18.14 -6.62
N PHE A 9 5.53 17.98 -5.31
CA PHE A 9 6.17 16.89 -4.60
C PHE A 9 5.10 15.88 -4.18
N ASP A 10 5.41 14.61 -4.36
CA ASP A 10 4.73 13.54 -3.64
C ASP A 10 5.15 13.56 -2.15
N LEU A 11 4.42 12.89 -1.28
CA LEU A 11 4.72 12.83 0.15
C LEU A 11 5.62 11.64 0.48
N ASP A 12 5.13 10.43 0.19
CA ASP A 12 5.72 9.18 0.64
C ASP A 12 6.99 8.84 -0.15
N GLY A 13 8.12 8.71 0.55
CA GLY A 13 9.43 8.47 -0.06
C GLY A 13 10.05 9.68 -0.76
N VAL A 14 9.38 10.84 -0.78
CA VAL A 14 9.90 12.10 -1.36
C VAL A 14 10.14 13.15 -0.28
N LEU A 15 9.14 13.44 0.55
CA LEU A 15 9.25 14.39 1.66
C LEU A 15 9.51 13.68 2.99
N THR A 16 9.02 12.45 3.17
CA THR A 16 9.21 11.62 4.37
C THR A 16 9.21 10.14 4.01
N ASP A 17 9.88 9.30 4.80
CA ASP A 17 9.92 7.85 4.57
C ASP A 17 8.79 7.12 5.32
N THR A 18 7.55 7.45 4.98
CA THR A 18 6.33 6.74 5.39
C THR A 18 6.09 5.48 4.56
N SER A 19 6.86 5.29 3.48
CA SER A 19 6.72 4.17 2.56
C SER A 19 6.91 2.81 3.25
N GLU A 20 7.80 2.77 4.24
CA GLU A 20 8.03 1.59 5.08
C GLU A 20 6.79 1.23 5.92
N TYR A 21 6.10 2.20 6.53
CA TYR A 21 4.89 1.93 7.31
C TYR A 21 3.75 1.38 6.46
N HIS A 22 3.64 1.84 5.21
CA HIS A 22 2.70 1.27 4.25
C HIS A 22 3.02 -0.19 3.93
N TYR A 23 4.29 -0.49 3.67
CA TYR A 23 4.74 -1.85 3.45
C TYR A 23 4.43 -2.75 4.65
N GLN A 24 4.78 -2.33 5.87
CA GLN A 24 4.55 -3.12 7.09
C GLN A 24 3.07 -3.41 7.32
N ALA A 25 2.19 -2.43 7.12
CA ALA A 25 0.75 -2.63 7.26
C ALA A 25 0.18 -3.60 6.22
N TRP A 26 0.65 -3.53 4.96
CA TRP A 26 0.27 -4.48 3.93
C TRP A 26 0.84 -5.87 4.18
N LYS A 27 2.08 -5.96 4.68
CA LYS A 27 2.74 -7.20 5.04
C LYS A 27 1.98 -7.92 6.16
N HIS A 28 1.56 -7.18 7.18
CA HIS A 28 0.76 -7.73 8.28
C HIS A 28 -0.57 -8.29 7.79
N LEU A 29 -1.30 -7.53 6.95
CA LEU A 29 -2.54 -8.03 6.35
C LEU A 29 -2.29 -9.28 5.49
N ALA A 30 -1.25 -9.28 4.67
CA ALA A 30 -0.91 -10.41 3.82
C ALA A 30 -0.57 -11.66 4.67
N ASP A 31 0.15 -11.48 5.78
CA ASP A 31 0.49 -12.56 6.71
C ASP A 31 -0.75 -13.15 7.40
N ASP A 32 -1.70 -12.32 7.83
CA ASP A 32 -2.97 -12.78 8.39
C ASP A 32 -3.76 -13.65 7.41
N GLU A 33 -3.69 -13.32 6.12
CA GLU A 33 -4.35 -14.08 5.05
C GLU A 33 -3.49 -15.25 4.54
N GLY A 34 -2.29 -15.47 5.10
CA GLY A 34 -1.35 -16.49 4.67
C GLY A 34 -0.86 -16.28 3.23
N ILE A 35 -0.64 -15.03 2.84
CA ILE A 35 -0.11 -14.63 1.54
C ILE A 35 1.29 -14.02 1.74
N PRO A 36 2.34 -14.58 1.11
CA PRO A 36 3.66 -13.98 1.20
C PRO A 36 3.68 -12.68 0.37
N LEU A 37 4.05 -11.58 1.01
CA LEU A 37 4.36 -10.30 0.36
C LEU A 37 5.83 -9.96 0.61
N THR A 38 6.62 -9.78 -0.45
CA THR A 38 8.02 -9.37 -0.34
C THR A 38 8.19 -7.86 -0.46
N HIS A 39 9.30 -7.33 0.03
CA HIS A 39 9.64 -5.91 -0.14
C HIS A 39 9.79 -5.52 -1.62
N GLU A 40 10.37 -6.41 -2.43
CA GLU A 40 10.51 -6.24 -3.87
C GLU A 40 9.14 -6.16 -4.57
N GLU A 41 8.20 -7.05 -4.21
CA GLU A 41 6.83 -6.96 -4.71
C GLU A 41 6.13 -5.65 -4.30
N ASN A 42 6.34 -5.19 -3.06
CA ASN A 42 5.76 -3.94 -2.60
C ASN A 42 6.29 -2.74 -3.40
N ASP A 43 7.60 -2.64 -3.58
CA ASP A 43 8.21 -1.54 -4.33
C ASP A 43 7.83 -1.55 -5.81
N GLN A 44 7.68 -2.73 -6.42
CA GLN A 44 7.36 -2.85 -7.84
C GLN A 44 5.87 -2.66 -8.15
N TYR A 45 4.97 -3.08 -7.26
CA TYR A 45 3.54 -3.20 -7.58
C TYR A 45 2.59 -2.43 -6.65
N LEU A 46 3.04 -1.97 -5.48
CA LEU A 46 2.17 -1.32 -4.49
C LEU A 46 2.53 0.15 -4.25
N ARG A 47 3.77 0.56 -4.50
CA ARG A 47 4.21 1.96 -4.31
C ARG A 47 3.49 2.90 -5.27
N GLY A 48 2.82 3.91 -4.73
CA GLY A 48 2.03 4.88 -5.49
C GLY A 48 0.70 4.33 -6.06
N VAL A 49 0.34 3.09 -5.73
CA VAL A 49 -0.89 2.45 -6.18
C VAL A 49 -2.03 2.71 -5.20
N GLY A 50 -3.26 2.83 -5.72
CA GLY A 50 -4.44 3.07 -4.90
C GLY A 50 -4.74 1.90 -3.97
N ARG A 51 -5.23 2.18 -2.76
CA ARG A 51 -5.44 1.19 -1.69
C ARG A 51 -6.23 -0.05 -2.14
N ARG A 52 -7.32 0.14 -2.88
CA ARG A 52 -8.15 -0.96 -3.36
C ARG A 52 -7.40 -1.82 -4.39
N GLU A 53 -6.67 -1.18 -5.30
CA GLU A 53 -5.86 -1.86 -6.31
C GLU A 53 -4.70 -2.63 -5.67
N SER A 54 -4.02 -2.04 -4.69
CA SER A 54 -3.03 -2.71 -3.84
C SER A 54 -3.60 -3.96 -3.17
N LEU A 55 -4.80 -3.87 -2.58
CA LEU A 55 -5.46 -5.01 -1.99
C LEU A 55 -5.78 -6.10 -3.03
N MET A 56 -6.28 -5.72 -4.20
CA MET A 56 -6.56 -6.67 -5.28
C MET A 56 -5.30 -7.40 -5.77
N TYR A 57 -4.16 -6.71 -5.78
CA TYR A 57 -2.86 -7.34 -6.04
C TYR A 57 -2.50 -8.34 -4.94
N ILE A 58 -2.59 -7.92 -3.67
CA ILE A 58 -2.20 -8.74 -2.51
C ILE A 58 -3.03 -10.02 -2.42
N ILE A 59 -4.35 -9.97 -2.64
CA ILE A 59 -5.21 -11.17 -2.54
C ILE A 59 -4.94 -12.20 -3.64
N ARG A 60 -4.12 -11.89 -4.66
CA ARG A 60 -3.68 -12.83 -5.73
C ARG A 60 -4.85 -13.57 -6.40
N GLY A 61 -5.95 -12.88 -6.63
CA GLY A 61 -7.15 -13.46 -7.27
C GLY A 61 -7.96 -14.42 -6.38
N ARG A 62 -7.69 -14.48 -5.07
CA ARG A 62 -8.60 -15.13 -4.11
C ARG A 62 -9.93 -14.37 -4.10
N HIS A 63 -11.03 -15.11 -4.00
CA HIS A 63 -12.36 -14.52 -3.96
C HIS A 63 -12.74 -14.16 -2.52
N TYR A 64 -13.01 -12.89 -2.32
CA TYR A 64 -13.57 -12.31 -1.10
C TYR A 64 -14.87 -11.60 -1.47
N THR A 65 -15.81 -11.53 -0.53
CA THR A 65 -16.98 -10.66 -0.69
C THR A 65 -16.56 -9.20 -0.56
N GLU A 66 -17.40 -8.28 -1.02
CA GLU A 66 -17.11 -6.84 -0.85
C GLU A 66 -17.05 -6.43 0.62
N ASP A 67 -17.85 -7.05 1.48
CA ASP A 67 -17.79 -6.83 2.93
C ASP A 67 -16.43 -7.25 3.50
N GLN A 68 -15.90 -8.40 3.06
CA GLN A 68 -14.57 -8.85 3.46
C GLN A 68 -13.47 -7.92 2.93
N ILE A 69 -13.57 -7.46 1.68
CA ILE A 69 -12.63 -6.50 1.10
C ILE A 69 -12.63 -5.19 1.88
N GLN A 70 -13.82 -4.71 2.27
CA GLN A 70 -13.96 -3.52 3.10
C GLN A 70 -13.34 -3.73 4.50
N GLU A 71 -13.62 -4.86 5.15
CA GLU A 71 -13.03 -5.24 6.43
C GLU A 71 -11.49 -5.29 6.36
N MET A 72 -10.94 -5.87 5.30
CA MET A 72 -9.49 -5.93 5.08
C MET A 72 -8.86 -4.54 4.92
N MET A 73 -9.52 -3.63 4.20
CA MET A 73 -9.06 -2.24 4.08
C MET A 73 -9.09 -1.51 5.43
N GLU A 74 -10.08 -1.78 6.28
CA GLU A 74 -10.19 -1.23 7.62
C GLU A 74 -9.12 -1.80 8.56
N ARG A 75 -8.90 -3.13 8.53
CA ARG A 75 -7.82 -3.80 9.27
C ARG A 75 -6.45 -3.21 8.92
N LYS A 76 -6.15 -3.04 7.63
CA LYS A 76 -4.91 -2.40 7.19
C LYS A 76 -4.72 -1.00 7.77
N ASN A 77 -5.79 -0.20 7.84
CA ASN A 77 -5.71 1.14 8.42
C ASN A 77 -5.39 1.09 9.92
N ASN A 78 -5.92 0.10 10.64
CA ASN A 78 -5.60 -0.09 12.05
C ASN A 78 -4.14 -0.54 12.28
N TYR A 79 -3.53 -1.23 11.31
CA TYR A 79 -2.12 -1.63 11.37
C TYR A 79 -1.16 -0.48 11.02
N TYR A 80 -1.67 0.54 10.33
CA TYR A 80 -0.88 1.68 9.92
C TYR A 80 -0.73 2.64 11.09
N HIS A 81 0.42 2.55 11.76
CA HIS A 81 0.85 3.49 12.79
C HIS A 81 1.93 4.40 12.18
N GLU A 82 1.60 5.69 12.01
CA GLU A 82 2.55 6.76 11.65
C GLU A 82 3.36 7.27 12.84
#